data_AF-A0A061GR66-F1
#
_entry.id   AF-A0A061GR66-F1
#
_cell.length_a   1.000
_cell.length_b   1.000
_cell.length_c   1.000
_cell.angle_alpha   90.00
_cell.angle_beta   90.00
_cell.angle_gamma   90.00
#
_symmetry.space_group_name_H-M   'P 1'
#
loop_
_entity.id
_entity.type
_entity.pdbx_description
1 polymer ?
#
loop_
_entity_poly.entity_id
_entity_poly.type
_entity_poly.pdbx_seq_one_letter_code
_entity_poly.pdbx_strand_id
1 'polypeptide(L)'
;MASKPMFLLLLLLFLPFKLQCSSPQTWIKAGYWDSSGELPASDINSALFTHLFCAFAYVNSTSYQLLINSSKEQPFSEFTNTVKLKNPSITTLLSIRVGKSESTTFSLMINQTSNRKSFIKSSVRTARLYGFHGLDLVGVMPRNSTNMTSLGTFLDEWRAEVDSESRNSGKTQLLLTMSFGRVPTVNSVSYPIDSAKRNLDWVNIIAYDYYVPTVDRFTGVHAALYDPFGGANTDAGIREWLQRGFSADKLVLGLPYHGFGWTLVNSGENDIGSPASGPAVTIDGSMGYKLIKSFIQNYGYGAESVYNSTYVVSFCKIGSNWINFDDVEAIKAKVSYAKAKGLLGYNVFQLSNDENWLLSQAAYGIGTSQREKQQQLLVIVLVTVAAVILLMGTIVCYLQIKIFKSQGILATLKKSVSRMRPKISSDEKQDNSAPNLQVFSFNSIKAATDNFSSENKLGQGGYGPVYKGMLPKGQQIAVKRLSKTSNQGLEEFKNEVTLTARLQHVNLVRVMGICTEREEKMLIYDFMPNKSLDFYLFDPFNRDLLDWRRRVFIIEGVTQGLLYLQEYSNFTIIHRDIKASNILLDDDMNPKISDFGVARLFRKDELEANTSRIVGT
;
A
#
# COMPACT_ATOMS: atom_id res chain seq x y z
N MET A 1 -19.54 51.73 31.22
CA MET A 1 -19.50 50.25 31.28
C MET A 1 -19.02 49.71 29.95
N ALA A 2 -17.71 49.52 29.76
CA ALA A 2 -17.18 48.85 28.56
C ALA A 2 -15.71 48.51 28.77
N SER A 3 -15.39 47.22 28.85
CA SER A 3 -14.15 46.56 28.35
C SER A 3 -13.88 45.24 29.09
N LYS A 4 -14.77 44.25 28.96
CA LYS A 4 -14.51 42.88 29.46
C LYS A 4 -15.03 41.74 28.56
N PRO A 5 -14.74 41.72 27.24
CA PRO A 5 -14.73 40.43 26.53
C PRO A 5 -13.45 40.14 25.74
N MET A 6 -12.45 41.04 25.72
CA MET A 6 -11.20 40.80 24.96
C MET A 6 -10.09 40.11 25.75
N PHE A 7 -10.19 40.03 27.08
CA PHE A 7 -9.13 39.42 27.91
C PHE A 7 -9.31 37.91 28.10
N LEU A 8 -10.53 37.38 27.93
CA LEU A 8 -10.80 35.94 28.09
C LEU A 8 -10.40 35.13 26.85
N LEU A 9 -10.35 35.75 25.66
CA LEU A 9 -10.00 35.07 24.42
C LEU A 9 -8.47 34.92 24.22
N LEU A 10 -7.67 35.79 24.85
CA LEU A 10 -6.21 35.74 24.73
C LEU A 10 -5.56 34.72 25.68
N LEU A 11 -6.23 34.35 26.78
CA LEU A 11 -5.68 33.42 27.77
C LEU A 11 -5.77 31.94 27.34
N LEU A 12 -6.61 31.62 26.35
CA LEU A 12 -6.74 30.27 25.78
C LEU A 12 -5.67 29.96 24.72
N LEU A 13 -4.90 30.95 24.27
CA LEU A 13 -3.83 30.79 23.28
C LEU A 13 -2.44 30.54 23.90
N PHE A 14 -2.31 30.63 25.23
CA PHE A 14 -1.03 30.50 25.95
C PHE A 14 -1.09 29.55 27.15
N LEU A 15 -1.93 28.51 27.12
CA LEU A 15 -1.62 27.32 27.92
C LEU A 15 -0.61 26.50 27.13
N PRO A 16 0.67 26.43 27.55
CA PRO A 16 1.53 25.38 27.05
C PRO A 16 0.95 24.10 27.62
N PHE A 17 0.22 23.35 26.79
CA PHE A 17 0.16 21.92 26.99
C PHE A 17 1.63 21.46 26.95
N LYS A 18 2.24 21.31 28.12
CA LYS A 18 3.26 20.29 28.31
C LYS A 18 2.57 18.95 28.09
N LEU A 19 2.26 18.65 26.83
CA LEU A 19 2.24 17.28 26.35
C LEU A 19 3.66 16.82 26.53
N GLN A 20 3.88 16.15 27.65
CA GLN A 20 5.00 15.27 27.84
C GLN A 20 4.91 14.30 26.65
N CYS A 21 5.70 14.58 25.61
CA CYS A 21 5.77 13.79 24.41
C CYS A 21 6.41 12.48 24.84
N SER A 22 5.60 11.53 25.33
CA SER A 22 5.95 10.13 25.24
C SER A 22 6.19 9.88 23.76
N SER A 23 7.41 9.55 23.37
CA SER A 23 7.72 9.14 22.00
C SER A 23 6.61 8.21 21.52
N PRO A 24 5.90 8.51 20.41
CA PRO A 24 4.87 7.60 19.92
C PRO A 24 5.53 6.24 19.69
N GLN A 25 5.08 5.22 20.42
CA GLN A 25 5.62 3.88 20.32
C GLN A 25 5.55 3.45 18.85
N THR A 26 6.71 3.23 18.23
CA THR A 26 6.82 2.95 16.80
C THR A 26 6.10 1.64 16.50
N TRP A 27 5.06 1.67 15.67
CA TRP A 27 4.29 0.48 15.31
C TRP A 27 5.20 -0.61 14.72
N ILE A 28 5.19 -1.81 15.31
CA ILE A 28 6.16 -2.85 15.00
C ILE A 28 5.90 -3.44 13.62
N LYS A 29 6.92 -3.36 12.76
CA LYS A 29 7.01 -4.07 11.49
C LYS A 29 8.23 -4.96 11.57
N ALA A 30 8.04 -6.26 11.70
CA ALA A 30 9.13 -7.18 11.92
C ALA A 30 9.18 -8.32 10.90
N GLY A 31 10.34 -8.96 10.76
CA GLY A 31 10.50 -10.11 9.87
C GLY A 31 11.61 -11.05 10.33
N TYR A 32 11.38 -12.34 10.12
CA TYR A 32 12.37 -13.39 10.40
C TYR A 32 13.26 -13.64 9.18
N TRP A 33 14.57 -13.61 9.41
CA TRP A 33 15.59 -14.00 8.44
C TRP A 33 16.33 -15.23 8.95
N ASP A 34 16.37 -16.29 8.14
CA ASP A 34 17.17 -17.48 8.42
C ASP A 34 18.41 -17.48 7.54
N SER A 35 19.59 -17.57 8.16
CA SER A 35 20.88 -17.60 7.46
C SER A 35 21.09 -18.86 6.61
N SER A 36 20.26 -19.90 6.80
CA SER A 36 20.24 -21.08 5.94
C SER A 36 19.39 -20.91 4.68
N GLY A 37 18.63 -19.82 4.57
CA GLY A 37 17.82 -19.53 3.40
C GLY A 37 18.63 -18.97 2.22
N GLU A 38 17.97 -18.86 1.07
CA GLU A 38 18.57 -18.34 -0.17
C GLU A 38 18.78 -16.82 -0.18
N LEU A 39 18.28 -16.10 0.83
CA LEU A 39 18.30 -14.64 0.89
C LEU A 39 19.53 -14.16 1.70
N PRO A 40 20.54 -13.52 1.08
CA PRO A 40 21.64 -12.91 1.82
C PRO A 40 21.17 -11.77 2.73
N ALA A 41 21.81 -11.58 3.88
CA ALA A 41 21.48 -10.49 4.80
C ALA A 41 21.64 -9.10 4.15
N SER A 42 22.61 -8.95 3.24
CA SER A 42 22.85 -7.72 2.46
C SER A 42 21.68 -7.33 1.59
N ASP A 43 20.89 -8.30 1.14
CA ASP A 43 19.83 -8.11 0.16
C ASP A 43 18.51 -7.73 0.84
N ILE A 44 18.41 -7.91 2.16
CA ILE A 44 17.24 -7.52 2.96
C ILE A 44 16.91 -6.04 2.73
N ASN A 45 15.67 -5.76 2.32
CA ASN A 45 15.16 -4.39 2.27
C ASN A 45 14.73 -3.92 3.66
N SER A 46 15.71 -3.62 4.52
CA SER A 46 15.48 -3.26 5.92
C SER A 46 14.70 -1.96 6.11
N ALA A 47 14.53 -1.12 5.07
CA ALA A 47 13.69 0.08 5.12
C ALA A 47 12.19 -0.23 5.29
N LEU A 48 11.76 -1.46 4.96
CA LEU A 48 10.38 -1.93 5.16
C LEU A 48 10.09 -2.40 6.59
N PHE A 49 11.11 -2.40 7.46
CA PHE A 49 11.01 -2.98 8.79
C PHE A 49 11.49 -2.00 9.87
N THR A 50 10.97 -2.20 11.08
CA THR A 50 11.46 -1.57 12.31
C THR A 50 12.34 -2.53 13.11
N HIS A 51 12.03 -3.83 13.00
CA HIS A 51 12.70 -4.90 13.73
C HIS A 51 13.03 -6.06 12.78
N LEU A 52 14.15 -6.73 12.98
CA LEU A 52 14.50 -7.95 12.25
C LEU A 52 14.98 -9.03 13.22
N PHE A 53 14.47 -10.24 13.05
CA PHE A 53 14.86 -11.40 13.83
C PHE A 53 15.89 -12.22 13.04
N CYS A 54 17.09 -12.39 13.59
CA CYS A 54 18.10 -13.29 13.06
C CYS A 54 17.89 -14.69 13.64
N ALA A 55 17.53 -15.63 12.78
CA ALA A 55 16.97 -16.92 13.14
C ALA A 55 17.81 -18.08 12.56
N PHE A 56 17.99 -19.23 13.22
CA PHE A 56 17.76 -19.50 14.62
C PHE A 56 19.06 -19.91 15.31
N ALA A 57 19.25 -19.43 16.54
CA ALA A 57 20.10 -20.07 17.54
C ALA A 57 19.32 -21.19 18.26
N TYR A 58 20.01 -22.01 19.03
CA TYR A 58 19.46 -23.18 19.72
C TYR A 58 19.95 -23.27 21.16
N VAL A 59 19.48 -24.27 21.90
CA VAL A 59 19.98 -24.63 23.23
C VAL A 59 20.92 -25.82 23.09
N ASN A 60 22.15 -25.70 23.62
CA ASN A 60 23.06 -26.84 23.70
C ASN A 60 22.51 -27.90 24.66
N SER A 61 22.41 -29.16 24.23
CA SER A 61 21.81 -30.24 25.01
C SER A 61 22.59 -30.65 26.26
N THR A 62 23.86 -30.27 26.36
CA THR A 62 24.76 -30.68 27.45
C THR A 62 25.06 -29.53 28.40
N SER A 63 25.46 -28.36 27.85
CA SER A 63 25.80 -27.19 28.68
C SER A 63 24.60 -26.30 29.02
N TYR A 64 23.48 -26.48 28.31
CA TYR A 64 22.29 -25.63 28.36
C TYR A 64 22.59 -24.16 28.05
N GLN A 65 23.71 -23.87 27.38
CA GLN A 65 24.03 -22.54 26.89
C GLN A 65 23.39 -22.29 25.52
N LEU A 66 23.27 -21.03 25.14
CA LEU A 66 22.91 -20.65 23.78
C LEU A 66 23.96 -21.18 22.80
N LEU A 67 23.49 -21.83 21.74
CA LEU A 67 24.29 -22.44 20.68
C LEU A 67 23.96 -21.79 19.34
N ILE A 68 24.98 -21.28 18.66
CA ILE A 68 24.93 -20.93 17.23
C ILE A 68 25.80 -21.96 16.52
N ASN A 69 25.28 -22.60 15.48
CA ASN A 69 26.08 -23.56 14.71
C ASN A 69 27.27 -22.83 14.07
N SER A 70 28.44 -23.47 14.03
CA SER A 70 29.66 -22.85 13.50
C SER A 70 29.50 -22.26 12.09
N SER A 71 28.70 -22.92 11.24
CA SER A 71 28.37 -22.42 9.89
C SER A 71 27.53 -21.13 9.87
N LYS A 72 26.91 -20.76 10.99
CA LYS A 72 26.06 -19.57 11.14
C LYS A 72 26.73 -18.44 11.95
N GLU A 73 27.88 -18.68 12.59
CA GLU A 73 28.52 -17.69 13.45
C GLU A 73 28.87 -16.39 12.72
N GLN A 74 29.52 -16.49 11.56
CA GLN A 74 29.88 -15.30 10.78
C GLN A 74 28.63 -14.53 10.33
N PRO A 75 27.64 -15.14 9.64
CA PRO A 75 26.40 -14.45 9.27
C PRO A 75 25.69 -13.79 10.45
N PHE A 76 25.66 -14.42 11.63
CA PHE A 76 25.00 -13.86 12.81
C PHE A 76 25.75 -12.66 13.38
N SER A 77 27.09 -12.73 13.42
CA SER A 77 27.93 -11.65 13.95
C SER A 77 27.91 -10.39 13.06
N GLU A 78 27.75 -10.57 11.74
CA GLU A 78 27.72 -9.46 10.78
C GLU A 78 26.30 -8.90 10.57
N PHE A 79 25.25 -9.69 10.88
CA PHE A 79 23.86 -9.41 10.53
C PHE A 79 23.44 -7.97 10.86
N THR A 80 23.63 -7.54 12.11
CA THR A 80 23.17 -6.23 12.58
C THR A 80 23.82 -5.08 11.81
N ASN A 81 25.13 -5.16 11.56
CA ASN A 81 25.85 -4.13 10.83
C ASN A 81 25.40 -4.09 9.37
N THR A 82 25.24 -5.27 8.75
CA THR A 82 24.79 -5.42 7.36
C THR A 82 23.42 -4.80 7.13
N VAL A 83 22.40 -5.13 7.94
CA VAL A 83 21.04 -4.58 7.74
C VAL A 83 20.94 -3.09 8.08
N LYS A 84 21.83 -2.58 8.94
CA LYS A 84 21.93 -1.15 9.27
C LYS A 84 22.48 -0.29 8.14
N LEU A 85 23.19 -0.87 7.17
CA LEU A 85 23.65 -0.14 5.97
C LEU A 85 22.48 0.47 5.19
N LYS A 86 21.34 -0.24 5.13
CA LYS A 86 20.12 0.21 4.43
C LYS A 86 19.12 0.92 5.35
N ASN A 87 19.12 0.62 6.65
CA ASN A 87 18.26 1.26 7.64
C ASN A 87 19.01 1.43 8.97
N PRO A 88 19.68 2.56 9.21
CA PRO A 88 20.47 2.78 10.43
C PRO A 88 19.67 2.70 11.73
N SER A 89 18.35 2.89 11.68
CA SER A 89 17.44 2.85 12.82
C SER A 89 16.84 1.47 13.10
N ILE A 90 17.18 0.45 12.30
CA ILE A 90 16.65 -0.91 12.49
C ILE A 90 17.12 -1.51 13.82
N THR A 91 16.19 -2.16 14.51
CA THR A 91 16.45 -2.93 15.72
C THR A 91 16.56 -4.41 15.36
N THR A 92 17.56 -5.10 15.89
CA THR A 92 17.80 -6.52 15.57
C THR A 92 17.70 -7.39 16.81
N LEU A 93 17.07 -8.56 16.67
CA LEU A 93 16.89 -9.52 17.75
C LEU A 93 17.48 -10.88 17.35
N LEU A 94 18.14 -11.54 18.30
CA LEU A 94 18.60 -12.92 18.14
C LEU A 94 17.45 -13.86 18.49
N SER A 95 16.95 -14.61 17.50
CA SER A 95 15.84 -15.55 17.69
C SER A 95 16.36 -16.96 17.99
N ILE A 96 15.83 -17.56 19.05
CA ILE A 96 16.26 -18.82 19.60
C ILE A 96 15.11 -19.82 19.46
N ARG A 97 15.34 -20.87 18.68
CA ARG A 97 14.37 -21.94 18.50
C ARG A 97 14.56 -22.99 19.58
N VAL A 98 13.48 -23.26 20.31
CA VAL A 98 13.37 -24.45 21.14
C VAL A 98 12.59 -25.51 20.36
N GLY A 99 13.08 -26.75 20.37
CA GLY A 99 12.61 -27.79 19.44
C GLY A 99 11.09 -27.99 19.46
N LYS A 100 10.52 -28.41 18.32
CA LYS A 100 9.09 -28.77 18.20
C LYS A 100 8.80 -29.92 19.18
N SER A 101 7.88 -29.69 20.12
CA SER A 101 7.36 -30.62 21.13
C SER A 101 8.39 -31.36 21.99
N GLU A 102 8.39 -31.09 23.30
CA GLU A 102 9.11 -31.92 24.29
C GLU A 102 10.58 -32.17 23.98
N SER A 103 11.29 -31.18 23.44
CA SER A 103 12.74 -31.19 23.51
C SER A 103 13.12 -31.40 24.98
N THR A 104 13.63 -32.60 25.30
CA THR A 104 14.08 -32.96 26.64
C THR A 104 15.07 -31.91 27.14
N THR A 105 15.91 -31.41 26.24
CA THR A 105 16.80 -30.27 26.45
C THR A 105 16.07 -29.02 26.94
N PHE A 106 15.01 -28.56 26.27
CA PHE A 106 14.30 -27.35 26.71
C PHE A 106 13.61 -27.55 28.06
N SER A 107 12.94 -28.68 28.26
CA SER A 107 12.31 -29.02 29.54
C SER A 107 13.33 -29.05 30.69
N LEU A 108 14.50 -29.67 30.47
CA LEU A 108 15.59 -29.69 31.45
C LEU A 108 16.22 -28.30 31.66
N MET A 109 16.27 -27.48 30.61
CA MET A 109 16.75 -26.10 30.70
C MET A 109 15.87 -25.27 31.64
N ILE A 110 14.55 -25.31 31.47
CA ILE A 110 13.61 -24.50 32.27
C ILE A 110 13.36 -25.07 33.67
N ASN A 111 13.39 -26.39 33.85
CA ASN A 111 13.04 -27.01 35.14
C ASN A 111 14.17 -26.97 36.18
N GLN A 112 15.43 -26.76 35.78
CA GLN A 112 16.57 -26.71 36.71
C GLN A 112 17.17 -25.30 36.79
N THR A 113 17.30 -24.77 38.01
CA THR A 113 17.83 -23.41 38.25
C THR A 113 19.25 -23.19 37.71
N SER A 114 20.13 -24.19 37.79
CA SER A 114 21.48 -24.10 37.22
C SER A 114 21.45 -23.95 35.69
N ASN A 115 20.58 -24.70 35.03
CA ASN A 115 20.47 -24.72 33.57
C ASN A 115 19.83 -23.42 33.05
N ARG A 116 18.77 -22.94 33.72
CA ARG A 116 18.17 -21.62 33.44
C ARG A 116 19.23 -20.53 33.50
N LYS A 117 20.01 -20.48 34.59
CA LYS A 117 21.10 -19.50 34.75
C LYS A 117 22.16 -19.60 33.67
N SER A 118 22.55 -20.83 33.28
CA SER A 118 23.51 -21.07 32.19
C SER A 118 23.00 -20.50 30.86
N PHE A 119 21.74 -20.81 30.52
CA PHE A 119 21.11 -20.33 29.29
C PHE A 119 20.93 -18.81 29.30
N ILE A 120 20.35 -18.25 30.36
CA ILE A 120 20.06 -16.82 30.50
C ILE A 120 21.35 -16.00 30.31
N LYS A 121 22.41 -16.34 31.07
CA LYS A 121 23.69 -15.62 30.99
C LYS A 121 24.35 -15.73 29.63
N SER A 122 24.38 -16.93 29.05
CA SER A 122 24.97 -17.12 27.72
C SER A 122 24.18 -16.39 26.63
N SER A 123 22.85 -16.38 26.70
CA SER A 123 22.00 -15.67 25.73
C SER A 123 22.23 -14.15 25.73
N VAL A 124 22.26 -13.53 26.92
CA VAL A 124 22.53 -12.09 27.09
C VAL A 124 23.94 -11.75 26.61
N ARG A 125 24.94 -12.55 27.01
CA ARG A 125 26.33 -12.37 26.57
C ARG A 125 26.45 -12.43 25.05
N THR A 126 25.84 -13.43 24.40
CA THR A 126 25.94 -13.60 22.95
C THR A 126 25.20 -12.49 22.20
N ALA A 127 24.00 -12.08 22.65
CA ALA A 127 23.30 -10.95 22.06
C ALA A 127 24.17 -9.69 22.05
N ARG A 128 24.84 -9.38 23.17
CA ARG A 128 25.76 -8.25 23.25
C ARG A 128 27.00 -8.42 22.38
N LEU A 129 27.58 -9.61 22.35
CA LEU A 129 28.78 -9.91 21.56
C LEU A 129 28.54 -9.67 20.06
N TYR A 130 27.37 -10.06 19.55
CA TYR A 130 27.01 -9.91 18.13
C TYR A 130 26.18 -8.65 17.83
N GLY A 131 26.11 -7.72 18.79
CA GLY A 131 25.49 -6.41 18.59
C GLY A 131 23.96 -6.43 18.43
N PHE A 132 23.27 -7.49 18.87
CA PHE A 132 21.82 -7.54 18.89
C PHE A 132 21.24 -6.63 19.99
N HIS A 133 20.04 -6.12 19.73
CA HIS A 133 19.29 -5.21 20.60
C HIS A 133 18.23 -5.95 21.42
N GLY A 134 18.02 -7.24 21.16
CA GLY A 134 17.12 -8.07 21.92
C GLY A 134 17.27 -9.56 21.64
N LEU A 135 16.47 -10.33 22.36
CA LEU A 135 16.38 -11.78 22.31
C LEU A 135 14.93 -12.18 22.08
N ASP A 136 14.74 -13.20 21.26
CA ASP A 136 13.43 -13.74 20.92
C ASP A 136 13.42 -15.26 21.14
N LEU A 137 12.38 -15.79 21.79
CA LEU A 137 12.22 -17.23 22.03
C LEU A 137 11.08 -17.80 21.19
N VAL A 138 11.34 -18.84 20.39
CA VAL A 138 10.37 -19.40 19.43
C VAL A 138 10.21 -20.90 19.62
N GLY A 139 8.97 -21.40 19.50
CA GLY A 139 8.68 -22.85 19.45
C GLY A 139 8.15 -23.45 20.75
N VAL A 140 7.86 -22.64 21.77
CA VAL A 140 7.24 -23.11 23.02
C VAL A 140 5.74 -23.31 22.81
N MET A 141 5.18 -24.40 23.34
CA MET A 141 3.74 -24.68 23.33
C MET A 141 3.26 -25.14 24.72
N PRO A 142 2.04 -24.78 25.15
CA PRO A 142 1.55 -25.09 26.48
C PRO A 142 0.95 -26.50 26.48
N ARG A 143 1.80 -27.51 26.68
CA ARG A 143 1.38 -28.93 26.74
C ARG A 143 1.47 -29.55 28.13
N ASN A 144 2.34 -29.02 28.99
CA ASN A 144 2.60 -29.52 30.34
C ASN A 144 2.55 -28.35 31.34
N SER A 145 1.72 -28.46 32.38
CA SER A 145 1.50 -27.41 33.37
C SER A 145 2.76 -27.09 34.19
N THR A 146 3.51 -28.09 34.63
CA THR A 146 4.79 -27.92 35.33
C THR A 146 5.78 -27.12 34.48
N ASN A 147 5.90 -27.46 33.19
CA ASN A 147 6.74 -26.70 32.28
C ASN A 147 6.28 -25.25 32.11
N MET A 148 4.97 -24.97 32.12
CA MET A 148 4.47 -23.59 32.02
C MET A 148 4.73 -22.78 33.29
N THR A 149 4.67 -23.40 34.47
CA THR A 149 5.10 -22.78 35.72
C THR A 149 6.59 -22.46 35.69
N SER A 150 7.43 -23.43 35.30
CA SER A 150 8.89 -23.24 35.15
C SER A 150 9.24 -22.21 34.08
N LEU A 151 8.46 -22.11 33.00
CA LEU A 151 8.59 -21.08 31.98
C LEU A 151 8.30 -19.69 32.58
N GLY A 152 7.29 -19.56 33.44
CA GLY A 152 7.02 -18.32 34.17
C GLY A 152 8.23 -17.86 34.99
N THR A 153 8.80 -18.78 35.78
CA THR A 153 10.02 -18.52 36.56
C THR A 153 11.21 -18.16 35.67
N PHE A 154 11.37 -18.87 34.53
CA PHE A 154 12.40 -18.57 33.55
C PHE A 154 12.27 -17.13 33.01
N LEU A 155 11.07 -16.68 32.67
CA LEU A 155 10.85 -15.32 32.17
C LEU A 155 11.16 -14.25 33.23
N ASP A 156 10.78 -14.48 34.49
CA ASP A 156 11.10 -13.58 35.60
C ASP A 156 12.63 -13.48 35.80
N GLU A 157 13.35 -14.62 35.78
CA GLU A 157 14.81 -14.65 35.88
C GLU A 157 15.51 -14.02 34.66
N TRP A 158 14.96 -14.21 33.45
CA TRP A 158 15.54 -13.70 32.21
C TRP A 158 15.46 -12.17 32.15
N ARG A 159 14.32 -11.59 32.52
CA ARG A 159 14.16 -10.14 32.65
C ARG A 159 15.09 -9.58 33.72
N ALA A 160 15.17 -10.22 34.89
CA ALA A 160 16.06 -9.77 35.96
C ALA A 160 17.55 -9.72 35.54
N GLU A 161 18.03 -10.71 34.77
CA GLU A 161 19.40 -10.69 34.24
C GLU A 161 19.60 -9.55 33.23
N VAL A 162 18.65 -9.35 32.30
CA VAL A 162 18.71 -8.25 31.33
C VAL A 162 18.73 -6.88 32.03
N ASP A 163 17.93 -6.70 33.08
CA ASP A 163 17.88 -5.47 33.88
C ASP A 163 19.19 -5.26 34.66
N SER A 164 19.76 -6.34 35.18
CA SER A 164 21.06 -6.31 35.86
C SER A 164 22.19 -5.95 34.88
N GLU A 165 22.24 -6.61 33.72
CA GLU A 165 23.27 -6.36 32.70
C GLU A 165 23.20 -4.94 32.16
N SER A 166 22.00 -4.41 31.91
CA SER A 166 21.82 -3.03 31.45
C SER A 166 22.30 -2.02 32.49
N ARG A 167 21.93 -2.21 33.77
CA ARG A 167 22.41 -1.36 34.88
C ARG A 167 23.93 -1.41 35.04
N ASN A 168 24.52 -2.59 34.93
CA ASN A 168 25.96 -2.79 35.14
C ASN A 168 26.81 -2.28 33.95
N SER A 169 26.31 -2.41 32.72
CA SER A 169 27.04 -2.01 31.52
C SER A 169 26.77 -0.56 31.09
N GLY A 170 25.70 0.05 31.58
CA GLY A 170 25.20 1.35 31.10
C GLY A 170 24.60 1.32 29.70
N LYS A 171 24.46 0.14 29.07
CA LYS A 171 23.86 -0.03 27.74
C LYS A 171 22.34 -0.09 27.84
N THR A 172 21.66 0.30 26.76
CA THR A 172 20.20 0.12 26.62
C THR A 172 19.82 -1.33 26.86
N GLN A 173 18.79 -1.52 27.68
CA GLN A 173 18.21 -2.82 28.01
C GLN A 173 17.88 -3.62 26.74
N LEU A 174 18.18 -4.92 26.75
CA LEU A 174 17.79 -5.81 25.65
C LEU A 174 16.27 -5.99 25.64
N LEU A 175 15.68 -5.97 24.45
CA LEU A 175 14.28 -6.37 24.27
C LEU A 175 14.16 -7.89 24.49
N LEU A 176 13.08 -8.33 25.14
CA LEU A 176 12.71 -9.73 25.27
C LEU A 176 11.35 -9.98 24.62
N THR A 177 11.34 -10.88 23.64
CA THR A 177 10.12 -11.27 22.93
C THR A 177 9.98 -12.78 22.90
N MET A 178 8.77 -13.25 22.63
CA MET A 178 8.49 -14.68 22.55
C MET A 178 7.36 -14.97 21.59
N SER A 179 7.47 -16.05 20.84
CA SER A 179 6.38 -16.55 20.00
C SER A 179 5.40 -17.40 20.80
N PHE A 180 4.12 -17.04 20.72
CA PHE A 180 3.01 -17.76 21.34
C PHE A 180 2.08 -18.32 20.26
N GLY A 181 1.38 -19.39 20.62
CA GLY A 181 0.35 -19.98 19.75
C GLY A 181 -0.85 -19.06 19.56
N ARG A 182 -1.69 -19.39 18.57
CA ARG A 182 -2.93 -18.69 18.26
C ARG A 182 -3.82 -18.43 19.48
N VAL A 183 -3.88 -19.39 20.40
CA VAL A 183 -4.70 -19.33 21.63
C VAL A 183 -3.83 -19.41 22.89
N PRO A 184 -4.24 -18.77 24.00
CA PRO A 184 -3.50 -18.77 25.26
C PRO A 184 -3.55 -20.11 26.01
N THR A 185 -4.56 -20.94 25.75
CA THR A 185 -4.77 -22.22 26.41
C THR A 185 -4.93 -23.34 25.37
N VAL A 186 -4.20 -24.44 25.55
CA VAL A 186 -4.33 -25.66 24.74
C VAL A 186 -4.49 -26.84 25.69
N ASN A 187 -5.53 -27.67 25.51
CA ASN A 187 -5.80 -28.84 26.35
C ASN A 187 -5.76 -28.53 27.86
N SER A 188 -6.42 -27.44 28.28
CA SER A 188 -6.45 -26.94 29.67
C SER A 188 -5.10 -26.47 30.24
N VAL A 189 -4.03 -26.46 29.46
CA VAL A 189 -2.72 -25.90 29.84
C VAL A 189 -2.57 -24.52 29.23
N SER A 190 -2.25 -23.52 30.05
CA SER A 190 -2.12 -22.13 29.61
C SER A 190 -0.66 -21.68 29.62
N TYR A 191 -0.30 -20.76 28.73
CA TYR A 191 0.94 -20.00 28.87
C TYR A 191 0.97 -19.23 30.21
N PRO A 192 2.16 -18.91 30.77
CA PRO A 192 2.29 -18.12 31.99
C PRO A 192 2.01 -16.63 31.73
N ILE A 193 0.74 -16.30 31.50
CA ILE A 193 0.26 -14.98 31.05
C ILE A 193 0.81 -13.83 31.92
N ASP A 194 0.71 -13.93 33.24
CA ASP A 194 1.12 -12.83 34.12
C ASP A 194 2.64 -12.58 34.10
N SER A 195 3.44 -13.65 34.05
CA SER A 195 4.89 -13.51 33.91
C SER A 195 5.25 -12.94 32.54
N ALA A 196 4.63 -13.43 31.47
CA ALA A 196 4.84 -12.89 30.12
C ALA A 196 4.49 -11.40 30.03
N LYS A 197 3.37 -10.96 30.61
CA LYS A 197 2.96 -9.55 30.64
C LYS A 197 3.97 -8.64 31.33
N ARG A 198 4.56 -9.10 32.44
CA ARG A 198 5.55 -8.32 33.21
C ARG A 198 6.93 -8.31 32.54
N ASN A 199 7.34 -9.43 31.96
CA ASN A 199 8.73 -9.67 31.59
C ASN A 199 9.03 -9.56 30.10
N LEU A 200 8.03 -9.65 29.22
CA LEU A 200 8.24 -9.50 27.78
C LEU A 200 7.83 -8.10 27.32
N ASP A 201 8.60 -7.55 26.38
CA ASP A 201 8.26 -6.30 25.71
C ASP A 201 7.00 -6.50 24.86
N TRP A 202 6.95 -7.61 24.11
CA TRP A 202 5.74 -8.09 23.43
C TRP A 202 5.82 -9.59 23.13
N VAL A 203 4.70 -10.15 22.66
CA VAL A 203 4.61 -11.52 22.15
C VAL A 203 4.23 -11.54 20.67
N ASN A 204 4.82 -12.48 19.95
CA ASN A 204 4.61 -12.74 18.54
C ASN A 204 3.54 -13.85 18.41
N ILE A 205 2.32 -13.52 18.00
CA ILE A 205 1.24 -14.51 17.86
C ILE A 205 1.41 -15.27 16.54
N ILE A 206 1.63 -16.58 16.62
CA ILE A 206 1.66 -17.49 15.47
C ILE A 206 0.21 -17.70 15.00
N ALA A 207 -0.19 -16.88 14.03
CA ALA A 207 -1.54 -16.84 13.47
C ALA A 207 -1.63 -17.52 12.10
N TYR A 208 -0.99 -18.67 11.96
CA TYR A 208 -0.96 -19.48 10.75
C TYR A 208 -0.70 -20.96 11.11
N ASP A 209 -0.65 -21.82 10.11
CA ASP A 209 -0.50 -23.29 10.19
C ASP A 209 -1.65 -23.98 10.92
N TYR A 210 -2.87 -23.48 10.73
CA TYR A 210 -4.08 -24.02 11.38
C TYR A 210 -4.49 -25.37 10.83
N TYR A 211 -4.27 -25.56 9.53
CA TYR A 211 -4.49 -26.79 8.79
C TYR A 211 -3.24 -27.06 7.97
N VAL A 212 -2.75 -28.30 8.00
CA VAL A 212 -1.54 -28.73 7.29
C VAL A 212 -1.77 -30.10 6.63
N PRO A 213 -1.30 -30.31 5.39
CA PRO A 213 -1.66 -31.48 4.60
C PRO A 213 -1.05 -32.80 5.07
N THR A 214 -0.07 -32.73 5.98
CA THR A 214 0.51 -33.91 6.64
C THR A 214 -0.44 -34.51 7.69
N VAL A 215 -1.38 -33.72 8.20
CA VAL A 215 -2.36 -34.12 9.23
C VAL A 215 -3.77 -34.10 8.66
N ASP A 216 -4.16 -33.01 8.00
CA ASP A 216 -5.51 -32.76 7.52
C ASP A 216 -5.72 -33.32 6.11
N ARG A 217 -6.62 -34.29 5.99
CA ARG A 217 -6.98 -34.97 4.72
C ARG A 217 -8.09 -34.26 3.96
N PHE A 218 -8.12 -32.94 4.06
CA PHE A 218 -9.03 -32.04 3.34
C PHE A 218 -8.35 -30.69 3.10
N THR A 219 -8.76 -29.96 2.07
CA THR A 219 -8.23 -28.62 1.76
C THR A 219 -8.53 -27.65 2.90
N GLY A 220 -7.48 -27.07 3.48
CA GLY A 220 -7.59 -26.24 4.68
C GLY A 220 -7.09 -24.82 4.47
N VAL A 221 -7.68 -23.87 5.21
CA VAL A 221 -7.23 -22.48 5.22
C VAL A 221 -6.24 -22.22 6.35
N HIS A 222 -4.94 -22.35 6.07
CA HIS A 222 -3.91 -22.43 7.11
C HIS A 222 -3.75 -21.14 7.93
N ALA A 223 -4.23 -20.00 7.45
CA ALA A 223 -4.02 -18.70 8.10
C ALA A 223 -5.28 -17.83 8.15
N ALA A 224 -6.47 -18.44 8.23
CA ALA A 224 -7.73 -17.70 8.20
C ALA A 224 -7.79 -16.54 9.23
N LEU A 225 -8.16 -15.33 8.79
CA LEU A 225 -8.43 -14.23 9.71
C LEU A 225 -9.75 -14.45 10.44
N TYR A 226 -10.76 -14.88 9.69
CA TYR A 226 -12.11 -15.20 10.17
C TYR A 226 -12.51 -16.59 9.69
N ASP A 227 -13.40 -17.23 10.44
CA ASP A 227 -14.09 -18.44 10.00
C ASP A 227 -15.51 -18.43 10.57
N PRO A 228 -16.55 -18.23 9.72
CA PRO A 228 -17.93 -18.16 10.18
C PRO A 228 -18.50 -19.53 10.59
N PHE A 229 -17.83 -20.63 10.24
CA PHE A 229 -18.27 -22.00 10.56
C PHE A 229 -17.61 -22.55 11.83
N GLY A 230 -16.86 -21.71 12.55
CA GLY A 230 -16.28 -22.05 13.85
C GLY A 230 -14.94 -22.78 13.79
N GLY A 231 -14.33 -22.89 12.60
CA GLY A 231 -12.96 -23.40 12.46
C GLY A 231 -11.89 -22.47 13.03
N ALA A 232 -10.65 -22.94 13.03
CA ALA A 232 -9.53 -22.22 13.62
C ALA A 232 -9.26 -20.91 12.85
N ASN A 233 -9.32 -19.78 13.55
CA ASN A 233 -9.09 -18.46 12.96
C ASN A 233 -8.38 -17.48 13.91
N THR A 234 -7.79 -16.45 13.30
CA THR A 234 -6.98 -15.43 13.98
C THR A 234 -7.80 -14.55 14.91
N ASP A 235 -8.97 -14.03 14.46
CA ASP A 235 -9.76 -13.10 15.28
C ASP A 235 -10.25 -13.74 16.58
N ALA A 236 -10.70 -14.99 16.53
CA ALA A 236 -11.07 -15.74 17.73
C ALA A 236 -9.88 -15.88 18.70
N GLY A 237 -8.70 -16.21 18.19
CA GLY A 237 -7.48 -16.35 19.00
C GLY A 237 -7.06 -15.03 19.66
N ILE A 238 -7.04 -13.93 18.90
CA ILE A 238 -6.74 -12.60 19.44
C ILE A 238 -7.78 -12.19 20.49
N ARG A 239 -9.08 -12.43 20.26
CA ARG A 239 -10.11 -12.15 21.27
C ARG A 239 -9.88 -12.92 22.55
N GLU A 240 -9.47 -14.19 22.48
CA GLU A 240 -9.19 -15.00 23.67
C GLU A 240 -7.98 -14.46 24.46
N TRP A 241 -6.89 -14.08 23.79
CA TRP A 241 -5.74 -13.43 24.42
C TRP A 241 -6.13 -12.15 25.17
N LEU A 242 -6.96 -11.31 24.53
CA LEU A 242 -7.44 -10.07 25.15
C LEU A 242 -8.39 -10.34 26.33
N GLN A 243 -9.29 -11.31 26.20
CA GLN A 243 -10.22 -11.71 27.28
C GLN A 243 -9.48 -12.26 28.51
N ARG A 244 -8.34 -12.93 28.30
CA ARG A 244 -7.44 -13.37 29.39
C ARG A 244 -6.56 -12.25 29.94
N GLY A 245 -6.80 -11.00 29.54
CA GLY A 245 -6.16 -9.81 30.09
C GLY A 245 -4.76 -9.53 29.53
N PHE A 246 -4.38 -10.11 28.39
CA PHE A 246 -3.19 -9.67 27.65
C PHE A 246 -3.50 -8.36 26.94
N SER A 247 -2.59 -7.39 26.99
CA SER A 247 -2.83 -6.07 26.40
C SER A 247 -2.57 -6.08 24.89
N ALA A 248 -3.44 -5.43 24.12
CA ALA A 248 -3.34 -5.36 22.66
C ALA A 248 -2.01 -4.73 22.20
N ASP A 249 -1.54 -3.72 22.91
CA ASP A 249 -0.26 -3.03 22.70
C ASP A 249 0.99 -3.86 23.08
N LYS A 250 0.80 -5.14 23.45
CA LYS A 250 1.87 -6.14 23.60
C LYS A 250 1.70 -7.35 22.69
N LEU A 251 0.74 -7.33 21.77
CA LEU A 251 0.50 -8.39 20.79
C LEU A 251 1.00 -7.96 19.42
N VAL A 252 1.85 -8.77 18.80
CA VAL A 252 2.32 -8.60 17.42
C VAL A 252 1.77 -9.75 16.58
N LEU A 253 1.01 -9.42 15.53
CA LEU A 253 0.35 -10.41 14.67
C LEU A 253 1.36 -11.06 13.72
N GLY A 254 1.47 -12.40 13.74
CA GLY A 254 2.29 -13.14 12.78
C GLY A 254 1.59 -13.31 11.43
N LEU A 255 2.31 -13.03 10.34
CA LEU A 255 1.86 -13.18 8.96
C LEU A 255 2.71 -14.24 8.24
N PRO A 256 2.10 -15.26 7.61
CA PRO A 256 2.84 -16.26 6.87
C PRO A 256 3.17 -15.76 5.46
N TYR A 257 4.44 -15.83 5.08
CA TYR A 257 4.84 -15.71 3.67
C TYR A 257 5.02 -17.09 3.05
N HIS A 258 4.15 -18.01 3.42
CA HIS A 258 4.13 -19.36 2.91
C HIS A 258 2.68 -19.82 2.89
N GLY A 259 2.46 -20.97 2.26
CA GLY A 259 1.19 -21.64 2.16
C GLY A 259 1.39 -23.15 2.17
N PHE A 260 0.29 -23.85 1.94
CA PHE A 260 0.29 -25.31 1.85
C PHE A 260 -0.47 -25.80 0.63
N GLY A 261 0.07 -26.84 0.00
CA GLY A 261 -0.54 -27.59 -1.09
C GLY A 261 -1.13 -28.91 -0.61
N TRP A 262 -2.37 -29.18 -1.03
CA TRP A 262 -3.08 -30.45 -0.88
C TRP A 262 -3.30 -31.11 -2.23
N THR A 263 -3.15 -32.42 -2.29
CA THR A 263 -3.55 -33.22 -3.45
C THR A 263 -5.02 -33.60 -3.27
N LEU A 264 -5.91 -33.04 -4.09
CA LEU A 264 -7.33 -33.38 -4.11
C LEU A 264 -7.56 -34.84 -4.47
N VAL A 265 -8.52 -35.48 -3.80
CA VAL A 265 -8.99 -36.83 -4.18
C VAL A 265 -9.74 -36.77 -5.51
N ASN A 266 -10.58 -35.76 -5.68
CA ASN A 266 -11.33 -35.50 -6.90
C ASN A 266 -10.85 -34.18 -7.53
N SER A 267 -10.20 -34.26 -8.69
CA SER A 267 -9.70 -33.08 -9.41
C SER A 267 -10.81 -32.21 -9.99
N GLY A 268 -12.09 -32.61 -9.92
CA GLY A 268 -13.23 -31.75 -10.25
C GLY A 268 -13.56 -30.73 -9.16
N GLU A 269 -13.19 -31.00 -7.90
CA GLU A 269 -13.51 -30.13 -6.77
C GLU A 269 -12.53 -28.96 -6.63
N ASN A 270 -12.93 -27.92 -5.90
CA ASN A 270 -12.08 -26.74 -5.66
C ASN A 270 -12.41 -26.00 -4.35
N ASP A 271 -13.32 -26.54 -3.54
CA ASP A 271 -13.83 -25.84 -2.37
C ASP A 271 -12.87 -25.98 -1.19
N ILE A 272 -13.00 -25.07 -0.22
CA ILE A 272 -12.37 -25.22 1.10
C ILE A 272 -13.10 -26.37 1.81
N GLY A 273 -12.36 -27.34 2.33
CA GLY A 273 -12.91 -28.55 2.95
C GLY A 273 -13.07 -29.74 2.00
N SER A 274 -12.72 -29.61 0.71
CA SER A 274 -12.71 -30.72 -0.24
C SER A 274 -11.76 -31.85 0.20
N PRO A 275 -12.14 -33.14 0.05
CA PRO A 275 -11.28 -34.26 0.41
C PRO A 275 -9.93 -34.24 -0.32
N ALA A 276 -8.87 -34.48 0.44
CA ALA A 276 -7.50 -34.50 -0.05
C ALA A 276 -6.75 -35.77 0.40
N SER A 277 -5.92 -36.30 -0.49
CA SER A 277 -5.11 -37.49 -0.23
C SER A 277 -3.84 -37.18 0.57
N GLY A 278 -3.43 -35.91 0.68
CA GLY A 278 -2.28 -35.48 1.49
C GLY A 278 -1.53 -34.29 0.88
N PRO A 279 -0.23 -34.14 1.17
CA PRO A 279 0.61 -33.07 0.64
C PRO A 279 0.67 -33.03 -0.89
N ALA A 280 0.76 -31.83 -1.45
CA ALA A 280 1.05 -31.58 -2.86
C ALA A 280 2.33 -30.75 -3.04
N VAL A 281 2.97 -30.89 -4.20
CA VAL A 281 4.16 -30.15 -4.65
C VAL A 281 5.44 -30.45 -3.86
N THR A 282 5.44 -30.27 -2.55
CA THR A 282 6.58 -30.57 -1.66
C THR A 282 6.24 -31.72 -0.72
N ILE A 283 7.27 -32.29 -0.07
CA ILE A 283 7.13 -33.50 0.77
C ILE A 283 6.14 -33.33 1.93
N ASP A 284 6.07 -32.14 2.52
CA ASP A 284 5.16 -31.79 3.60
C ASP A 284 4.06 -30.81 3.15
N GLY A 285 4.04 -30.48 1.86
CA GLY A 285 3.10 -29.57 1.23
C GLY A 285 3.39 -28.10 1.50
N SER A 286 4.39 -27.77 2.33
CA SER A 286 4.75 -26.37 2.59
C SER A 286 5.37 -25.73 1.35
N MET A 287 4.96 -24.50 1.05
CA MET A 287 5.46 -23.73 -0.09
C MET A 287 5.68 -22.27 0.30
N GLY A 288 6.89 -21.74 0.11
CA GLY A 288 7.13 -20.30 0.27
C GLY A 288 6.35 -19.50 -0.79
N TYR A 289 5.89 -18.30 -0.47
CA TYR A 289 5.09 -17.48 -1.38
C TYR A 289 5.75 -17.30 -2.76
N LYS A 290 7.06 -17.04 -2.81
CA LYS A 290 7.86 -17.00 -4.05
C LYS A 290 7.72 -18.28 -4.89
N LEU A 291 7.79 -19.45 -4.27
CA LEU A 291 7.59 -20.74 -4.95
C LEU A 291 6.15 -20.88 -5.45
N ILE A 292 5.15 -20.47 -4.65
CA ILE A 292 3.74 -20.49 -5.05
C ILE A 292 3.52 -19.63 -6.30
N LYS A 293 4.08 -18.41 -6.32
CA LYS A 293 3.93 -17.49 -7.46
C LYS A 293 4.62 -18.03 -8.72
N SER A 294 5.83 -18.56 -8.60
CA SER A 294 6.49 -19.26 -9.72
C SER A 294 5.69 -20.48 -10.19
N PHE A 295 5.13 -21.27 -9.27
CA PHE A 295 4.32 -22.44 -9.60
C PHE A 295 3.03 -22.08 -10.35
N ILE A 296 2.37 -21.00 -9.94
CA ILE A 296 1.20 -20.44 -10.63
C ILE A 296 1.57 -19.93 -12.02
N GLN A 297 2.65 -19.15 -12.14
CA GLN A 297 3.09 -18.54 -13.41
C GLN A 297 3.53 -19.60 -14.45
N ASN A 298 4.18 -20.67 -14.01
CA ASN A 298 4.71 -21.71 -14.90
C ASN A 298 3.64 -22.67 -15.45
N TYR A 299 2.40 -22.63 -14.92
CA TYR A 299 1.31 -23.42 -15.43
C TYR A 299 0.59 -22.66 -16.55
N GLY A 300 0.49 -23.23 -17.76
CA GLY A 300 0.06 -22.55 -19.00
C GLY A 300 -1.02 -21.46 -18.83
N TYR A 301 -0.69 -20.24 -19.26
CA TYR A 301 -1.45 -18.98 -19.10
C TYR A 301 -1.62 -18.43 -17.67
N GLY A 302 -1.01 -19.05 -16.67
CA GLY A 302 -1.11 -18.68 -15.26
C GLY A 302 -2.41 -19.17 -14.64
N ALA A 303 -2.34 -19.97 -13.58
CA ALA A 303 -3.56 -20.34 -12.84
C ALA A 303 -4.15 -19.12 -12.11
N GLU A 304 -5.46 -18.98 -12.10
CA GLU A 304 -6.11 -17.90 -11.35
C GLU A 304 -6.01 -18.17 -9.85
N SER A 305 -5.50 -17.20 -9.09
CA SER A 305 -5.61 -17.20 -7.64
C SER A 305 -6.88 -16.49 -7.23
N VAL A 306 -7.66 -17.14 -6.37
CA VAL A 306 -8.92 -16.64 -5.85
C VAL A 306 -8.70 -16.08 -4.45
N TYR A 307 -8.98 -14.79 -4.27
CA TYR A 307 -9.06 -14.18 -2.96
C TYR A 307 -10.42 -14.46 -2.32
N ASN A 308 -10.42 -15.09 -1.15
CA ASN A 308 -11.62 -15.35 -0.38
C ASN A 308 -11.77 -14.32 0.74
N SER A 309 -12.71 -13.40 0.60
CA SER A 309 -12.94 -12.33 1.59
C SER A 309 -13.58 -12.82 2.89
N THR A 310 -14.23 -13.99 2.89
CA THR A 310 -14.85 -14.58 4.09
C THR A 310 -13.78 -15.04 5.07
N TYR A 311 -12.74 -15.72 4.58
CA TYR A 311 -11.63 -16.21 5.41
C TYR A 311 -10.42 -15.27 5.42
N VAL A 312 -10.34 -14.34 4.47
CA VAL A 312 -9.21 -13.42 4.24
C VAL A 312 -7.92 -14.18 3.96
N VAL A 313 -7.98 -15.03 2.95
CA VAL A 313 -6.87 -15.84 2.42
C VAL A 313 -7.01 -15.94 0.91
N SER A 314 -5.97 -16.39 0.24
CA SER A 314 -5.99 -16.71 -1.19
C SER A 314 -5.77 -18.21 -1.39
N PHE A 315 -6.32 -18.75 -2.47
CA PHE A 315 -5.99 -20.10 -2.88
C PHE A 315 -5.96 -20.20 -4.40
N CYS A 316 -5.35 -21.24 -4.92
CA CYS A 316 -5.41 -21.57 -6.34
C CYS A 316 -5.50 -23.08 -6.50
N LYS A 317 -5.97 -23.50 -7.68
CA LYS A 317 -6.01 -24.90 -8.06
C LYS A 317 -5.35 -25.12 -9.41
N ILE A 318 -4.49 -26.12 -9.44
CA ILE A 318 -3.69 -26.48 -10.62
C ILE A 318 -3.74 -28.01 -10.76
N GLY A 319 -4.54 -28.48 -11.71
CA GLY A 319 -4.84 -29.92 -11.81
C GLY A 319 -5.50 -30.43 -10.53
N SER A 320 -4.88 -31.42 -9.89
CA SER A 320 -5.29 -31.96 -8.59
C SER A 320 -4.70 -31.21 -7.39
N ASN A 321 -3.83 -30.23 -7.60
CA ASN A 321 -3.18 -29.52 -6.50
C ASN A 321 -4.03 -28.32 -6.10
N TRP A 322 -4.40 -28.24 -4.84
CA TRP A 322 -5.08 -27.10 -4.25
C TRP A 322 -4.14 -26.43 -3.24
N ILE A 323 -3.84 -25.14 -3.42
CA ILE A 323 -2.81 -24.45 -2.67
C ILE A 323 -3.42 -23.24 -1.99
N ASN A 324 -3.30 -23.14 -0.66
CA ASN A 324 -3.75 -21.99 0.12
C ASN A 324 -2.58 -21.20 0.69
N PHE A 325 -2.68 -19.87 0.64
CA PHE A 325 -1.65 -18.92 1.06
C PHE A 325 -2.25 -17.52 1.29
N ASP A 326 -1.44 -16.58 1.76
CA ASP A 326 -1.80 -15.17 1.78
C ASP A 326 -1.18 -14.42 0.60
N ASP A 327 -2.01 -13.87 -0.29
CA ASP A 327 -1.57 -12.89 -1.30
C ASP A 327 -1.75 -11.44 -0.78
N VAL A 328 -1.41 -10.46 -1.61
CA VAL A 328 -1.37 -9.02 -1.31
C VAL A 328 -2.63 -8.51 -0.60
N GLU A 329 -3.81 -8.89 -1.06
CA GLU A 329 -5.11 -8.49 -0.49
C GLU A 329 -5.27 -9.01 0.94
N ALA A 330 -4.93 -10.28 1.19
CA ALA A 330 -5.00 -10.89 2.51
C ALA A 330 -4.04 -10.23 3.50
N ILE A 331 -2.79 -9.97 3.08
CA ILE A 331 -1.79 -9.27 3.88
C ILE A 331 -2.26 -7.86 4.25
N LYS A 332 -2.76 -7.08 3.28
CA LYS A 332 -3.30 -5.73 3.54
C LYS A 332 -4.46 -5.75 4.53
N ALA A 333 -5.37 -6.71 4.38
CA ALA A 333 -6.52 -6.86 5.26
C ALA A 333 -6.10 -7.24 6.69
N LYS A 334 -5.16 -8.18 6.87
CA LYS A 334 -4.65 -8.59 8.19
C LYS A 334 -3.86 -7.48 8.89
N VAL A 335 -3.08 -6.70 8.15
CA VAL A 335 -2.40 -5.51 8.68
C VAL A 335 -3.41 -4.44 9.11
N SER A 336 -4.46 -4.23 8.32
CA SER A 336 -5.54 -3.29 8.66
C SER A 336 -6.31 -3.75 9.91
N TYR A 337 -6.56 -5.06 10.02
CA TYR A 337 -7.13 -5.68 11.20
C TYR A 337 -6.25 -5.44 12.45
N ALA A 338 -4.94 -5.67 12.36
CA ALA A 338 -4.02 -5.45 13.47
C ALA A 338 -4.06 -4.00 13.98
N LYS A 339 -4.09 -3.03 13.06
CA LYS A 339 -4.26 -1.61 13.40
C LYS A 339 -5.62 -1.35 14.07
N ALA A 340 -6.71 -1.87 13.50
CA ALA A 340 -8.07 -1.66 14.01
C ALA A 340 -8.27 -2.26 15.42
N LYS A 341 -7.59 -3.36 15.74
CA LYS A 341 -7.60 -3.97 17.07
C LYS A 341 -6.62 -3.33 18.05
N GLY A 342 -5.87 -2.31 17.64
CA GLY A 342 -4.86 -1.66 18.49
C GLY A 342 -3.68 -2.58 18.83
N LEU A 343 -3.37 -3.56 17.97
CA LEU A 343 -2.22 -4.44 18.17
C LEU A 343 -0.92 -3.64 17.99
N LEU A 344 0.15 -4.07 18.67
CA LEU A 344 1.46 -3.41 18.65
C LEU A 344 2.10 -3.40 17.26
N GLY A 345 1.75 -4.36 16.40
CA GLY A 345 2.29 -4.47 15.05
C GLY A 345 2.07 -5.82 14.40
N TYR A 346 2.93 -6.12 13.43
CA TYR A 346 3.02 -7.43 12.79
C TYR A 346 4.46 -7.93 12.69
N ASN A 347 4.62 -9.25 12.59
CA ASN A 347 5.86 -9.91 12.16
C ASN A 347 5.58 -10.84 10.98
N VAL A 348 6.60 -11.15 10.18
CA VAL A 348 6.44 -12.01 8.99
C VAL A 348 7.35 -13.23 9.04
N PHE A 349 6.82 -14.41 8.70
CA PHE A 349 7.54 -15.68 8.67
C PHE A 349 7.46 -16.34 7.28
N GLN A 350 8.52 -16.34 6.47
CA GLN A 350 9.80 -15.67 6.67
C GLN A 350 10.23 -14.91 5.41
N LEU A 351 11.17 -13.98 5.57
CA LEU A 351 11.53 -12.99 4.54
C LEU A 351 12.00 -13.61 3.23
N SER A 352 12.71 -14.74 3.28
CA SER A 352 13.21 -15.43 2.08
C SER A 352 12.10 -15.93 1.16
N ASN A 353 10.88 -16.05 1.68
CA ASN A 353 9.76 -16.55 0.91
C ASN A 353 8.99 -15.45 0.18
N ASP A 354 9.27 -14.17 0.44
CA ASP A 354 8.62 -13.06 -0.26
C ASP A 354 9.07 -13.01 -1.73
N GLU A 355 8.18 -12.64 -2.64
CA GLU A 355 8.51 -12.45 -4.05
C GLU A 355 8.85 -10.97 -4.26
N ASN A 356 10.14 -10.64 -4.39
CA ASN A 356 10.61 -9.27 -4.64
C ASN A 356 10.05 -8.22 -3.66
N TRP A 357 9.89 -8.60 -2.38
CA TRP A 357 9.34 -7.76 -1.31
C TRP A 357 7.86 -7.37 -1.49
N LEU A 358 7.12 -8.03 -2.37
CA LEU A 358 5.74 -7.70 -2.71
C LEU A 358 4.82 -7.69 -1.48
N LEU A 359 4.86 -8.76 -0.68
CA LEU A 359 4.03 -8.85 0.53
C LEU A 359 4.50 -7.86 1.60
N SER A 360 5.83 -7.66 1.72
CA SER A 360 6.40 -6.70 2.69
C SER A 360 6.02 -5.26 2.38
N GLN A 361 5.99 -4.87 1.10
CA GLN A 361 5.53 -3.55 0.66
C GLN A 361 4.02 -3.37 0.89
N ALA A 362 3.24 -4.43 0.62
CA ALA A 362 1.80 -4.46 0.90
C ALA A 362 1.53 -4.26 2.40
N ALA A 363 2.27 -4.94 3.26
CA ALA A 363 2.17 -4.82 4.72
C ALA A 363 2.65 -3.45 5.24
N TYR A 364 3.69 -2.87 4.64
CA TYR A 364 4.23 -1.58 5.04
C TYR A 364 3.22 -0.44 4.85
N GLY A 365 2.34 -0.55 3.85
CA GLY A 365 1.28 0.42 3.57
C GLY A 365 1.68 1.55 2.62
N ILE A 366 2.58 1.29 1.66
CA ILE A 366 2.94 2.24 0.58
C ILE A 366 1.71 2.67 -0.25
N GLY A 367 0.56 1.98 -0.12
CA GLY A 367 -0.71 2.35 -0.77
C GLY A 367 -1.77 3.08 0.08
N THR A 368 -1.60 3.28 1.40
CA THR A 368 -2.70 3.80 2.25
C THR A 368 -2.31 4.88 3.28
N SER A 369 -1.11 4.82 3.90
CA SER A 369 -0.79 5.72 5.02
C SER A 369 -0.54 7.19 4.61
N GLN A 370 -0.11 7.41 3.36
CA GLN A 370 0.15 8.75 2.85
C GLN A 370 -1.16 9.53 2.62
N ARG A 371 -2.24 8.83 2.26
CA ARG A 371 -3.57 9.42 2.06
C ARG A 371 -4.19 9.87 3.38
N GLU A 372 -4.07 9.08 4.44
CA GLU A 372 -4.58 9.46 5.77
C GLU A 372 -3.80 10.63 6.38
N LYS A 373 -2.47 10.62 6.27
CA LYS A 373 -1.63 11.75 6.70
C LYS A 373 -1.88 13.01 5.87
N GLN A 374 -2.04 12.89 4.55
CA GLN A 374 -2.36 14.03 3.68
C GLN A 374 -3.77 14.55 3.95
N GLN A 375 -4.76 13.69 4.21
CA GLN A 375 -6.11 14.10 4.58
C GLN A 375 -6.12 14.82 5.93
N GLN A 376 -5.40 14.33 6.94
CA GLN A 376 -5.26 15.01 8.22
C GLN A 376 -4.57 16.38 8.08
N LEU A 377 -3.48 16.46 7.30
CA LEU A 377 -2.80 17.74 7.03
C LEU A 377 -3.71 18.71 6.26
N LEU A 378 -4.45 18.22 5.27
CA LEU A 378 -5.39 19.01 4.48
C LEU A 378 -6.53 19.55 5.34
N VAL A 379 -7.08 18.74 6.26
CA VAL A 379 -8.10 19.17 7.21
C VAL A 379 -7.55 20.26 8.15
N ILE A 380 -6.33 20.09 8.68
CA ILE A 380 -5.69 21.13 9.52
C ILE A 380 -5.48 22.43 8.74
N VAL A 381 -5.00 22.36 7.49
CA VAL A 381 -4.80 23.53 6.64
C VAL A 381 -6.13 24.21 6.30
N LEU A 382 -7.17 23.45 5.95
CA LEU A 382 -8.49 24.02 5.65
C LEU A 382 -9.14 24.69 6.86
N VAL A 383 -9.05 24.07 8.04
CA VAL A 383 -9.60 24.64 9.29
C VAL A 383 -8.85 25.90 9.69
N THR A 384 -7.52 25.91 9.58
CA THR A 384 -6.71 27.10 9.88
C THR A 384 -6.96 28.24 8.90
N VAL A 385 -7.07 27.96 7.59
CA VAL A 385 -7.40 28.97 6.57
C VAL A 385 -8.80 29.54 6.81
N ALA A 386 -9.80 28.70 7.10
CA ALA A 386 -11.15 29.16 7.40
C ALA A 386 -11.20 30.07 8.65
N ALA A 387 -10.45 29.72 9.70
CA ALA A 387 -10.33 30.54 10.90
C ALA A 387 -9.68 31.91 10.60
N VAL A 388 -8.63 31.95 9.79
CA VAL A 388 -7.97 33.22 9.37
C VAL A 388 -8.90 34.09 8.54
N ILE A 389 -9.67 33.51 7.61
CA ILE A 389 -10.64 34.24 6.79
C ILE A 389 -11.73 34.86 7.68
N LEU A 390 -12.25 34.12 8.67
CA LEU A 390 -13.23 34.63 9.63
C LEU A 390 -12.64 35.77 10.47
N LEU A 391 -11.38 35.65 10.89
CA LEU A 391 -10.69 36.69 11.67
C LEU A 391 -10.45 37.96 10.83
N MET A 392 -10.03 37.81 9.58
CA MET A 392 -9.88 38.92 8.64
C MET A 392 -11.22 39.57 8.31
N GLY A 393 -12.28 38.78 8.11
CA GLY A 393 -13.64 39.28 7.86
C GLY A 393 -14.18 40.09 9.04
N THR A 394 -13.95 39.62 10.28
CA THR A 394 -14.35 40.37 11.49
C THR A 394 -13.54 41.66 11.68
N ILE A 395 -12.23 41.65 11.37
CA ILE A 395 -11.39 42.86 11.38
C ILE A 395 -11.85 43.85 10.31
N VAL A 396 -12.10 43.40 9.07
CA VAL A 396 -12.56 44.27 7.98
C VAL A 396 -13.94 44.85 8.31
N CYS A 397 -14.86 44.04 8.84
CA CYS A 397 -16.19 44.52 9.24
C CYS A 397 -16.08 45.54 10.40
N TYR A 398 -15.21 45.30 11.38
CA TYR A 398 -14.91 46.25 12.45
C TYR A 398 -14.31 47.56 11.92
N LEU A 399 -13.34 47.48 10.99
CA LEU A 399 -12.74 48.65 10.35
C LEU A 399 -13.74 49.41 9.48
N GLN A 400 -14.59 48.72 8.72
CA GLN A 400 -15.66 49.33 7.91
C GLN A 400 -16.69 50.04 8.79
N ILE A 401 -17.10 49.45 9.93
CA ILE A 401 -17.99 50.12 10.90
C ILE A 401 -17.30 51.35 11.52
N LYS A 402 -15.99 51.29 11.74
CA LYS A 402 -15.20 52.42 12.27
C LYS A 402 -15.01 53.53 11.23
N ILE A 403 -14.81 53.18 9.97
CA ILE A 403 -14.67 54.12 8.82
C ILE A 403 -16.02 54.76 8.47
N PHE A 404 -17.13 53.99 8.46
CA PHE A 404 -18.48 54.54 8.27
C PHE A 404 -18.93 55.45 9.41
N LYS A 405 -18.36 55.30 10.61
CA LYS A 405 -18.55 56.25 11.71
C LYS A 405 -17.61 57.46 11.66
N SER A 406 -16.62 57.52 10.74
CA SER A 406 -15.61 58.58 10.71
C SER A 406 -15.51 59.41 9.43
N GLN A 407 -16.34 59.19 8.40
CA GLN A 407 -16.39 60.10 7.23
C GLN A 407 -17.82 60.29 6.71
N GLY A 408 -18.59 61.23 7.26
CA GLY A 408 -18.79 62.52 6.58
C GLY A 408 -17.50 63.14 6.06
N ILE A 409 -17.54 63.66 4.82
CA ILE A 409 -16.44 64.25 4.03
C ILE A 409 -15.84 63.27 3.01
N LEU A 410 -16.45 63.20 1.81
CA LEU A 410 -15.71 63.15 0.55
C LEU A 410 -16.58 63.61 -0.64
N ALA A 411 -16.98 64.89 -0.58
CA ALA A 411 -17.61 65.62 -1.67
C ALA A 411 -16.61 66.10 -2.74
N THR A 412 -15.40 65.52 -2.84
CA THR A 412 -14.29 66.18 -3.56
C THR A 412 -13.43 65.25 -4.43
N LEU A 413 -13.94 64.11 -4.90
CA LEU A 413 -13.25 63.32 -5.94
C LEU A 413 -14.19 62.81 -7.05
N LYS A 414 -15.30 63.53 -7.28
CA LYS A 414 -16.20 63.32 -8.43
C LYS A 414 -15.86 64.22 -9.64
N LYS A 415 -14.68 64.84 -9.66
CA LYS A 415 -14.20 65.71 -10.74
C LYS A 415 -12.76 65.36 -11.13
N SER A 416 -12.56 64.25 -11.84
CA SER A 416 -11.49 64.14 -12.86
C SER A 416 -11.64 62.92 -13.80
N VAL A 417 -12.74 62.17 -13.77
CA VAL A 417 -13.02 61.08 -14.73
C VAL A 417 -13.65 61.64 -16.02
N SER A 418 -12.95 62.58 -16.66
CA SER A 418 -13.23 62.95 -18.06
C SER A 418 -11.99 63.56 -18.71
N ARG A 419 -11.01 62.71 -19.04
CA ARG A 419 -10.11 62.91 -20.19
C ARG A 419 -9.30 61.64 -20.47
N MET A 420 -9.30 61.27 -21.75
CA MET A 420 -8.40 60.34 -22.44
C MET A 420 -8.69 58.82 -22.42
N ARG A 421 -9.37 58.35 -23.48
CA ARG A 421 -8.74 57.36 -24.41
C ARG A 421 -7.65 58.12 -25.20
N PRO A 422 -6.60 57.52 -25.79
CA PRO A 422 -6.38 56.09 -26.11
C PRO A 422 -4.94 55.58 -25.81
N LYS A 423 -4.70 54.26 -25.86
CA LYS A 423 -3.67 53.65 -26.73
C LYS A 423 -3.56 52.14 -26.50
N ILE A 424 -3.67 51.45 -27.62
CA ILE A 424 -3.18 50.10 -27.87
C ILE A 424 -1.64 50.17 -27.80
N SER A 425 -1.04 49.31 -26.99
CA SER A 425 0.36 48.83 -27.08
C SER A 425 0.33 47.42 -26.50
N SER A 426 0.34 46.36 -27.32
CA SER A 426 1.57 45.71 -27.79
C SER A 426 2.58 45.53 -26.66
N ASP A 427 2.45 44.44 -25.91
CA ASP A 427 3.48 43.39 -25.89
C ASP A 427 3.12 42.36 -24.82
N GLU A 428 2.55 41.25 -25.27
CA GLU A 428 2.99 39.94 -24.80
C GLU A 428 2.84 38.99 -25.98
N LYS A 429 4.00 38.54 -26.47
CA LYS A 429 4.18 37.70 -27.65
C LYS A 429 3.33 36.45 -27.52
N GLN A 430 2.28 36.40 -28.34
CA GLN A 430 1.61 35.17 -28.69
C GLN A 430 2.57 34.36 -29.56
N ASP A 431 3.16 33.33 -28.97
CA ASP A 431 3.96 32.34 -29.70
C ASP A 431 3.00 31.49 -30.54
N ASN A 432 2.56 32.07 -31.66
CA ASN A 432 1.77 31.42 -32.69
C ASN A 432 2.71 30.55 -33.54
N SER A 433 2.87 29.28 -33.15
CA SER A 433 3.30 28.25 -34.10
C SER A 433 2.77 26.86 -33.70
N ALA A 434 1.47 26.65 -33.89
CA ALA A 434 0.87 25.32 -34.02
C ALA A 434 0.37 25.20 -35.47
N PRO A 435 1.16 24.67 -36.41
CA PRO A 435 0.91 24.86 -37.86
C PRO A 435 -0.35 24.18 -38.43
N ASN A 436 -1.18 23.48 -37.63
CA ASN A 436 -2.30 22.68 -38.14
C ASN A 436 -3.63 22.78 -37.35
N LEU A 437 -3.78 23.68 -36.37
CA LEU A 437 -4.99 23.77 -35.55
C LEU A 437 -5.97 24.83 -36.08
N GLN A 438 -7.20 24.44 -36.44
CA GLN A 438 -8.23 25.37 -36.89
C GLN A 438 -9.00 25.98 -35.70
N VAL A 439 -9.30 27.28 -35.76
CA VAL A 439 -10.18 27.94 -34.80
C VAL A 439 -11.60 27.95 -35.37
N PHE A 440 -12.52 27.27 -34.70
CA PHE A 440 -13.92 27.20 -35.09
C PHE A 440 -14.76 28.20 -34.29
N SER A 441 -15.74 28.83 -34.94
CA SER A 441 -16.71 29.67 -34.24
C SER A 441 -17.72 28.82 -33.47
N PHE A 442 -18.25 29.35 -32.36
CA PHE A 442 -19.28 28.66 -31.58
C PHE A 442 -20.52 28.37 -32.43
N ASN A 443 -20.91 29.31 -33.30
CA ASN A 443 -22.06 29.13 -34.19
C ASN A 443 -21.84 27.98 -35.19
N SER A 444 -20.63 27.83 -35.72
CA SER A 444 -20.28 26.72 -36.63
C SER A 444 -20.39 25.37 -35.94
N ILE A 445 -19.86 25.25 -34.72
CA ILE A 445 -19.91 24.00 -33.94
C ILE A 445 -21.34 23.71 -33.47
N LYS A 446 -22.08 24.74 -33.04
CA LYS A 446 -23.49 24.64 -32.68
C LYS A 446 -24.32 24.12 -33.85
N ALA A 447 -24.11 24.63 -35.07
CA ALA A 447 -24.79 24.12 -36.25
C ALA A 447 -24.36 22.68 -36.59
N ALA A 448 -23.06 22.39 -36.56
CA ALA A 448 -22.52 21.07 -36.90
C ALA A 448 -23.04 19.95 -35.98
N THR A 449 -23.30 20.26 -34.71
CA THR A 449 -23.77 19.32 -33.67
C THR A 449 -25.29 19.29 -33.50
N ASP A 450 -26.02 20.00 -34.37
CA ASP A 450 -27.46 20.25 -34.23
C ASP A 450 -27.83 20.77 -32.84
N ASN A 451 -27.29 21.94 -32.50
CA ASN A 451 -27.47 22.60 -31.21
C ASN A 451 -27.09 21.72 -30.00
N PHE A 452 -26.05 20.89 -30.15
CA PHE A 452 -25.64 19.91 -29.13
C PHE A 452 -26.78 18.96 -28.73
N SER A 453 -27.55 18.49 -29.72
CA SER A 453 -28.66 17.55 -29.54
C SER A 453 -28.21 16.31 -28.76
N SER A 454 -29.10 15.81 -27.89
CA SER A 454 -28.88 14.55 -27.16
C SER A 454 -28.72 13.36 -28.09
N GLU A 455 -29.32 13.39 -29.27
CA GLU A 455 -29.19 12.33 -30.29
C GLU A 455 -27.77 12.23 -30.85
N ASN A 456 -27.06 13.35 -30.89
CA ASN A 456 -25.66 13.42 -31.32
C ASN A 456 -24.67 13.15 -30.19
N LYS A 457 -25.13 12.84 -28.97
CA LYS A 457 -24.23 12.61 -27.84
C LYS A 457 -23.56 11.24 -27.94
N LEU A 458 -22.24 11.23 -28.05
CA LEU A 458 -21.42 10.01 -28.14
C LEU A 458 -21.09 9.43 -26.76
N GLY A 459 -20.98 10.28 -25.74
CA GLY A 459 -20.66 9.88 -24.39
C GLY A 459 -20.50 11.07 -23.45
N GLN A 460 -20.32 10.80 -22.15
CA GLN A 460 -20.01 11.82 -21.14
C GLN A 460 -19.13 11.21 -20.05
N GLY A 461 -17.93 11.78 -19.88
CA GLY A 461 -17.03 11.44 -18.79
C GLY A 461 -16.91 12.57 -17.76
N GLY A 462 -15.92 12.47 -16.86
CA GLY A 462 -15.63 13.51 -15.85
C GLY A 462 -15.25 14.88 -16.43
N TYR A 463 -15.00 14.95 -17.74
CA TYR A 463 -14.50 16.12 -18.44
C TYR A 463 -15.58 16.87 -19.24
N GLY A 464 -16.77 16.28 -19.37
CA GLY A 464 -17.90 16.86 -20.10
C GLY A 464 -18.43 15.95 -21.21
N PRO A 465 -19.53 16.36 -21.87
CA PRO A 465 -20.15 15.60 -22.95
C PRO A 465 -19.35 15.70 -24.26
N VAL A 466 -19.36 14.61 -25.03
CA VAL A 466 -18.82 14.53 -26.39
C VAL A 466 -19.96 14.36 -27.37
N TYR A 467 -19.98 15.17 -28.43
CA TYR A 467 -21.01 15.15 -29.47
C TYR A 467 -20.43 14.80 -30.83
N LYS A 468 -21.18 14.04 -31.63
CA LYS A 468 -20.97 13.90 -33.06
C LYS A 468 -21.40 15.20 -33.74
N GLY A 469 -20.63 15.64 -34.73
CA GLY A 469 -21.01 16.75 -35.58
C GLY A 469 -20.67 16.49 -37.04
N MET A 470 -21.27 17.29 -37.92
CA MET A 470 -21.01 17.28 -39.35
C MET A 470 -20.70 18.71 -39.83
N LEU A 471 -19.50 18.92 -40.35
CA LEU A 471 -19.11 20.20 -40.94
C LEU A 471 -19.73 20.39 -42.33
N PRO A 472 -19.84 21.63 -42.85
CA PRO A 472 -20.50 21.92 -44.13
C PRO A 472 -19.97 21.18 -45.37
N LYS A 473 -18.76 20.62 -45.30
CA LYS A 473 -18.15 19.81 -46.36
C LYS A 473 -18.37 18.29 -46.20
N GLY A 474 -19.29 17.89 -45.31
CA GLY A 474 -19.61 16.49 -45.03
C GLY A 474 -18.63 15.78 -44.08
N GLN A 475 -17.61 16.48 -43.58
CA GLN A 475 -16.63 15.90 -42.65
C GLN A 475 -17.27 15.66 -41.27
N GLN A 476 -17.21 14.42 -40.80
CA GLN A 476 -17.67 14.04 -39.46
C GLN A 476 -16.62 14.39 -38.41
N ILE A 477 -17.06 14.97 -37.30
CA ILE A 477 -16.20 15.41 -36.19
C ILE A 477 -16.74 14.92 -34.86
N ALA A 478 -15.85 14.80 -33.88
CA ALA A 478 -16.21 14.65 -32.47
C ALA A 478 -15.88 15.93 -31.71
N VAL A 479 -16.87 16.46 -30.98
CA VAL A 479 -16.77 17.73 -30.24
C VAL A 479 -16.83 17.44 -28.75
N LYS A 480 -15.69 17.54 -28.07
CA LYS A 480 -15.57 17.42 -26.61
C LYS A 480 -15.81 18.80 -26.01
N ARG A 481 -16.94 19.00 -25.33
CA ARG A 481 -17.30 20.26 -24.67
C ARG A 481 -16.95 20.18 -23.19
N LEU A 482 -16.05 21.04 -22.73
CA LEU A 482 -15.55 21.00 -21.36
C LEU A 482 -16.48 21.70 -20.38
N SER A 483 -16.56 21.17 -19.15
CA SER A 483 -17.40 21.73 -18.10
C SER A 483 -16.93 23.12 -17.62
N LYS A 484 -17.88 24.04 -17.39
CA LYS A 484 -17.62 25.42 -16.94
C LYS A 484 -17.17 25.55 -15.48
N THR A 485 -17.44 24.54 -14.65
CA THR A 485 -17.36 24.64 -13.17
C THR A 485 -16.07 24.11 -12.56
N SER A 486 -15.11 23.64 -13.36
CA SER A 486 -13.92 22.94 -12.85
C SER A 486 -12.62 23.60 -13.28
N ASN A 487 -11.81 24.04 -12.31
CA ASN A 487 -10.42 24.50 -12.54
C ASN A 487 -9.54 23.40 -13.18
N GLN A 488 -9.89 22.14 -12.98
CA GLN A 488 -9.18 20.99 -13.58
C GLN A 488 -9.40 20.91 -15.09
N GLY A 489 -10.61 21.17 -15.59
CA GLY A 489 -10.90 21.10 -17.02
C GLY A 489 -10.17 22.15 -17.85
N LEU A 490 -9.78 23.28 -17.24
CA LEU A 490 -8.97 24.32 -17.89
C LEU A 490 -7.53 23.88 -18.13
N GLU A 491 -6.90 23.24 -17.14
CA GLU A 491 -5.51 22.78 -17.25
C GLU A 491 -5.39 21.62 -18.24
N GLU A 492 -6.36 20.71 -18.24
CA GLU A 492 -6.42 19.60 -19.20
C GLU A 492 -6.66 20.11 -20.63
N PHE A 493 -7.53 21.11 -20.82
CA PHE A 493 -7.69 21.78 -22.11
C PHE A 493 -6.38 22.37 -22.62
N LYS A 494 -5.67 23.13 -21.78
CA LYS A 494 -4.37 23.72 -22.15
C LYS A 494 -3.37 22.63 -22.52
N ASN A 495 -3.37 21.51 -21.80
CA ASN A 495 -2.48 20.40 -22.05
C ASN A 495 -2.76 19.73 -23.41
N GLU A 496 -4.03 19.41 -23.68
CA GLU A 496 -4.43 18.84 -24.97
C GLU A 496 -4.13 19.78 -26.14
N VAL A 497 -4.41 21.08 -26.01
CA VAL A 497 -4.09 22.07 -27.05
C VAL A 497 -2.57 22.18 -27.28
N THR A 498 -1.78 22.18 -26.20
CA THR A 498 -0.32 22.28 -26.28
C THR A 498 0.29 21.07 -26.99
N LEU A 499 -0.22 19.87 -26.71
CA LEU A 499 0.23 18.62 -27.32
C LEU A 499 -0.24 18.47 -28.77
N THR A 500 -1.46 18.90 -29.06
CA THR A 500 -2.04 18.85 -30.41
C THR A 500 -1.19 19.53 -31.47
N ALA A 501 -0.55 20.65 -31.12
CA ALA A 501 0.33 21.38 -32.02
C ALA A 501 1.54 20.56 -32.52
N ARG A 502 1.85 19.44 -31.84
CA ARG A 502 3.15 18.74 -31.92
C ARG A 502 3.03 17.24 -32.17
N LEU A 503 1.82 16.67 -32.10
CA LEU A 503 1.59 15.23 -32.23
C LEU A 503 0.87 14.89 -33.52
N GLN A 504 1.56 14.18 -34.41
CA GLN A 504 0.99 13.63 -35.64
C GLN A 504 1.54 12.23 -35.86
N HIS A 505 0.68 11.23 -35.62
CA HIS A 505 1.05 9.83 -35.80
C HIS A 505 -0.20 9.03 -36.16
N VAL A 506 -0.03 7.97 -36.96
CA VAL A 506 -1.15 7.15 -37.47
C VAL A 506 -1.93 6.44 -36.37
N ASN A 507 -1.35 6.24 -35.18
CA ASN A 507 -2.01 5.63 -34.02
C ASN A 507 -2.40 6.63 -32.92
N LEU A 508 -2.49 7.92 -33.22
CA LEU A 508 -3.00 8.94 -32.30
C LEU A 508 -4.26 9.58 -32.89
N VAL A 509 -5.24 9.91 -32.05
CA VAL A 509 -6.41 10.68 -32.50
C VAL A 509 -5.97 12.10 -32.81
N ARG A 510 -6.28 12.56 -34.03
CA ARG A 510 -5.96 13.92 -34.46
C ARG A 510 -6.99 14.90 -33.94
N VAL A 511 -6.51 15.94 -33.26
CA VAL A 511 -7.31 17.13 -32.96
C VAL A 511 -7.23 18.07 -34.15
N MET A 512 -8.39 18.40 -34.70
CA MET A 512 -8.55 19.28 -35.87
C MET A 512 -8.60 20.76 -35.48
N GLY A 513 -9.14 21.08 -34.30
CA GLY A 513 -9.37 22.47 -33.92
C GLY A 513 -9.88 22.70 -32.52
N ILE A 514 -10.05 23.98 -32.21
CA ILE A 514 -10.56 24.48 -30.94
C ILE A 514 -11.68 25.51 -31.14
N CYS A 515 -12.56 25.63 -30.15
CA CYS A 515 -13.47 26.77 -30.00
C CYS A 515 -13.37 27.30 -28.57
N THR A 516 -13.09 28.60 -28.44
CA THR A 516 -12.98 29.33 -27.16
C THR A 516 -13.99 30.50 -27.04
N GLU A 517 -14.89 30.65 -28.01
CA GLU A 517 -15.90 31.71 -28.02
C GLU A 517 -16.95 31.53 -26.92
N ARG A 518 -17.49 32.66 -26.42
CA ARG A 518 -18.57 32.69 -25.41
C ARG A 518 -18.26 31.92 -24.12
N GLU A 519 -16.98 31.92 -23.73
CA GLU A 519 -16.45 31.19 -22.55
C GLU A 519 -16.60 29.66 -22.62
N GLU A 520 -16.99 29.12 -23.77
CA GLU A 520 -17.01 27.69 -24.04
C GLU A 520 -15.60 27.22 -24.40
N LYS A 521 -15.19 26.05 -23.91
CA LYS A 521 -13.91 25.43 -24.28
C LYS A 521 -14.19 24.09 -24.91
N MET A 522 -13.94 23.99 -26.21
CA MET A 522 -14.25 22.80 -27.00
C MET A 522 -13.03 22.36 -27.80
N LEU A 523 -12.81 21.04 -27.82
CA LEU A 523 -11.82 20.37 -28.68
C LEU A 523 -12.56 19.62 -29.78
N ILE A 524 -12.10 19.76 -31.01
CA ILE A 524 -12.66 19.15 -32.20
C ILE A 524 -11.67 18.09 -32.70
N TYR A 525 -12.11 16.83 -32.75
CA TYR A 525 -11.31 15.69 -33.21
C TYR A 525 -11.90 15.11 -34.51
N ASP A 526 -11.09 14.34 -35.23
CA ASP A 526 -11.62 13.39 -36.21
C ASP A 526 -12.58 12.42 -35.52
N PHE A 527 -13.72 12.13 -36.17
CA PHE A 527 -14.70 11.19 -35.63
C PHE A 527 -14.22 9.74 -35.80
N MET A 528 -14.30 8.95 -34.73
CA MET A 528 -13.93 7.53 -34.72
C MET A 528 -15.22 6.67 -34.77
N PRO A 529 -15.55 6.05 -35.92
CA PRO A 529 -16.84 5.40 -36.13
C PRO A 529 -16.98 4.06 -35.41
N ASN A 530 -15.86 3.36 -35.21
CA ASN A 530 -15.83 2.08 -34.48
C ASN A 530 -15.63 2.27 -32.96
N LYS A 531 -15.95 3.44 -32.40
CA LYS A 531 -15.97 3.69 -30.95
C LYS A 531 -14.63 3.34 -30.27
N SER A 532 -14.69 3.01 -28.98
CA SER A 532 -13.55 2.68 -28.12
C SER A 532 -13.36 1.18 -27.97
N LEU A 533 -12.14 0.75 -27.62
CA LEU A 533 -11.78 -0.66 -27.51
C LEU A 533 -12.56 -1.38 -26.39
N ASP A 534 -12.89 -0.67 -25.31
CA ASP A 534 -13.70 -1.20 -24.20
C ASP A 534 -15.10 -1.66 -24.64
N PHE A 535 -15.69 -1.01 -25.65
CA PHE A 535 -16.95 -1.39 -26.27
C PHE A 535 -16.93 -2.82 -26.84
N TYR A 536 -15.75 -3.29 -27.27
CA TYR A 536 -15.58 -4.66 -27.77
C TYR A 536 -15.03 -5.60 -26.69
N LEU A 537 -14.15 -5.13 -25.82
CA LEU A 537 -13.53 -6.00 -24.81
C LEU A 537 -14.51 -6.45 -23.72
N PHE A 538 -15.45 -5.57 -23.33
CA PHE A 538 -16.35 -5.81 -22.21
C PHE A 538 -17.80 -6.06 -22.59
N ASP A 539 -18.16 -5.92 -23.87
CA ASP A 539 -19.48 -6.31 -24.37
C ASP A 539 -19.47 -7.78 -24.81
N PRO A 540 -20.27 -8.67 -24.17
CA PRO A 540 -20.32 -10.08 -24.51
C PRO A 540 -20.64 -10.38 -25.98
N PHE A 541 -21.37 -9.50 -26.67
CA PHE A 541 -21.80 -9.70 -28.06
C PHE A 541 -20.79 -9.18 -29.08
N ASN A 542 -20.00 -8.16 -28.72
CA ASN A 542 -19.02 -7.55 -29.62
C ASN A 542 -17.61 -8.15 -29.47
N ARG A 543 -17.36 -8.94 -28.41
CA ARG A 543 -16.05 -9.53 -28.11
C ARG A 543 -15.52 -10.45 -29.22
N ASP A 544 -16.41 -11.13 -29.92
CA ASP A 544 -16.07 -12.05 -31.01
C ASP A 544 -15.62 -11.33 -32.29
N LEU A 545 -15.91 -10.02 -32.42
CA LEU A 545 -15.38 -9.18 -33.50
C LEU A 545 -13.89 -8.86 -33.32
N LEU A 546 -13.34 -9.10 -32.12
CA LEU A 546 -11.92 -9.02 -31.83
C LEU A 546 -11.31 -10.42 -31.78
N ASP A 547 -11.12 -11.02 -32.95
CA ASP A 547 -10.31 -12.22 -33.06
C ASP A 547 -8.85 -11.97 -32.63
N TRP A 548 -8.09 -13.04 -32.45
CA TRP A 548 -6.71 -12.93 -31.99
C TRP A 548 -5.84 -12.06 -32.91
N ARG A 549 -6.06 -12.15 -34.22
CA ARG A 549 -5.31 -11.37 -35.21
C ARG A 549 -5.59 -9.88 -35.07
N ARG A 550 -6.85 -9.49 -34.91
CA ARG A 550 -7.29 -8.10 -34.68
C ARG A 550 -6.69 -7.57 -33.38
N ARG A 551 -6.64 -8.38 -32.32
CA ARG A 551 -6.04 -8.00 -31.03
C ARG A 551 -4.55 -7.74 -31.14
N VAL A 552 -3.80 -8.62 -31.80
CA VAL A 552 -2.36 -8.43 -32.02
C VAL A 552 -2.11 -7.14 -32.82
N PHE A 553 -2.89 -6.92 -33.88
CA PHE A 553 -2.81 -5.68 -34.67
C PHE A 553 -3.10 -4.42 -33.84
N ILE A 554 -4.09 -4.47 -32.95
CA ILE A 554 -4.41 -3.38 -32.02
C ILE A 554 -3.27 -3.16 -31.02
N ILE A 555 -2.70 -4.22 -30.45
CA ILE A 555 -1.55 -4.12 -29.52
C ILE A 555 -0.36 -3.47 -30.21
N GLU A 556 -0.05 -3.92 -31.42
CA GLU A 556 1.05 -3.37 -32.22
C GLU A 556 0.85 -1.87 -32.48
N GLY A 557 -0.33 -1.46 -32.95
CA GLY A 557 -0.62 -0.05 -33.22
C GLY A 557 -0.60 0.82 -31.96
N VAL A 558 -1.10 0.34 -30.82
CA VAL A 558 -0.99 1.07 -29.54
C VAL A 558 0.47 1.20 -29.12
N THR A 559 1.26 0.14 -29.26
CA THR A 559 2.69 0.14 -28.92
C THR A 559 3.46 1.11 -29.81
N GLN A 560 3.17 1.15 -31.12
CA GLN A 560 3.75 2.12 -32.05
C GLN A 560 3.39 3.56 -31.67
N GLY A 561 2.13 3.81 -31.29
CA GLY A 561 1.69 5.12 -30.78
C GLY A 561 2.43 5.54 -29.51
N LEU A 562 2.63 4.64 -28.56
CA LEU A 562 3.38 4.91 -27.33
C LEU A 562 4.87 5.13 -27.59
N LEU A 563 5.48 4.31 -28.45
CA LEU A 563 6.87 4.45 -28.85
C LEU A 563 7.12 5.79 -29.53
N TYR A 564 6.19 6.23 -30.39
CA TYR A 564 6.25 7.57 -30.99
C TYR A 564 6.26 8.67 -29.92
N LEU A 565 5.38 8.58 -28.92
CA LEU A 565 5.30 9.58 -27.85
C LEU A 565 6.58 9.65 -26.99
N GLN A 566 7.23 8.51 -26.76
CA GLN A 566 8.38 8.41 -25.87
C GLN A 566 9.71 8.73 -26.57
N GLU A 567 9.93 8.21 -27.77
CA GLU A 567 11.24 8.20 -28.43
C GLU A 567 11.29 9.13 -29.65
N TYR A 568 10.25 9.11 -30.50
CA TYR A 568 10.29 9.75 -31.82
C TYR A 568 9.69 11.15 -31.88
N SER A 569 9.02 11.59 -30.82
CA SER A 569 8.57 12.97 -30.68
C SER A 569 9.72 13.89 -30.21
N ASN A 570 9.58 15.21 -30.38
CA ASN A 570 10.59 16.19 -29.95
C ASN A 570 10.78 16.23 -28.41
N PHE A 571 9.83 15.67 -27.67
CA PHE A 571 9.86 15.54 -26.21
C PHE A 571 9.48 14.12 -25.83
N THR A 572 9.91 13.64 -24.67
CA THR A 572 9.36 12.39 -24.13
C THR A 572 8.00 12.72 -23.53
N ILE A 573 6.94 12.08 -24.04
CA ILE A 573 5.56 12.35 -23.63
C ILE A 573 5.00 11.11 -22.95
N ILE A 574 4.63 11.26 -21.69
CA ILE A 574 3.98 10.20 -20.91
C ILE A 574 2.49 10.50 -20.86
N HIS A 575 1.67 9.63 -21.46
CA HIS A 575 0.22 9.82 -21.56
C HIS A 575 -0.49 9.79 -20.19
N ARG A 576 -0.05 8.90 -19.29
CA ARG A 576 -0.56 8.71 -17.91
C ARG A 576 -2.01 8.27 -17.76
N ASP A 577 -2.75 8.00 -18.84
CA ASP A 577 -4.17 7.57 -18.79
C ASP A 577 -4.47 6.55 -19.90
N ILE A 578 -3.59 5.56 -20.05
CA ILE A 578 -3.77 4.50 -21.04
C ILE A 578 -4.73 3.44 -20.48
N LYS A 579 -5.88 3.31 -21.13
CA LYS A 579 -6.96 2.36 -20.81
C LYS A 579 -7.78 2.06 -22.06
N ALA A 580 -8.54 0.96 -22.04
CA ALA A 580 -9.35 0.53 -23.19
C ALA A 580 -10.35 1.59 -23.68
N SER A 581 -10.93 2.41 -22.79
CA SER A 581 -11.85 3.48 -23.18
C SER A 581 -11.18 4.68 -23.86
N ASN A 582 -9.85 4.82 -23.74
CA ASN A 582 -9.05 5.84 -24.41
C ASN A 582 -8.37 5.34 -25.70
N ILE A 583 -8.56 4.07 -26.06
CA ILE A 583 -8.13 3.53 -27.37
C ILE A 583 -9.34 3.53 -28.29
N LEU A 584 -9.41 4.49 -29.22
CA LEU A 584 -10.47 4.59 -30.22
C LEU A 584 -10.10 3.80 -31.49
N LEU A 585 -11.11 3.44 -32.27
CA LEU A 585 -10.97 2.65 -33.49
C LEU A 585 -11.51 3.44 -34.69
N ASP A 586 -10.66 3.61 -35.71
CA ASP A 586 -11.05 4.23 -36.98
C ASP A 586 -11.88 3.27 -37.86
N ASP A 587 -12.26 3.69 -39.07
CA ASP A 587 -13.07 2.91 -40.02
C ASP A 587 -12.50 1.50 -40.30
N ASP A 588 -11.18 1.34 -40.31
CA ASP A 588 -10.50 0.08 -40.59
C ASP A 588 -10.20 -0.75 -39.31
N MET A 589 -10.65 -0.25 -38.15
CA MET A 589 -10.32 -0.69 -36.78
C MET A 589 -8.83 -0.57 -36.43
N ASN A 590 -8.13 0.43 -36.96
CA ASN A 590 -6.81 0.76 -36.46
C ASN A 590 -6.94 1.47 -35.10
N PRO A 591 -6.08 1.15 -34.11
CA PRO A 591 -6.11 1.81 -32.81
C PRO A 591 -5.58 3.24 -32.89
N LYS A 592 -6.29 4.15 -32.23
CA LYS A 592 -5.92 5.55 -32.02
C LYS A 592 -5.95 5.88 -30.54
N ILE A 593 -4.82 6.27 -29.98
CA ILE A 593 -4.72 6.72 -28.59
C ILE A 593 -5.32 8.13 -28.48
N SER A 594 -6.14 8.34 -27.45
CA SER A 594 -6.89 9.59 -27.21
C SER A 594 -6.83 10.03 -25.74
N ASP A 595 -7.30 11.25 -25.47
CA ASP A 595 -7.42 11.85 -24.12
C ASP A 595 -6.09 12.19 -23.44
N PHE A 596 -5.38 13.16 -24.02
CA PHE A 596 -4.09 13.64 -23.52
C PHE A 596 -4.19 14.66 -22.38
N GLY A 597 -5.38 14.87 -21.78
CA GLY A 597 -5.63 15.92 -20.80
C GLY A 597 -4.67 15.90 -19.61
N VAL A 598 -4.19 14.72 -19.23
CA VAL A 598 -3.28 14.54 -18.07
C VAL A 598 -1.85 14.15 -18.45
N ALA A 599 -1.53 14.15 -19.75
CA ALA A 599 -0.21 13.79 -20.26
C ALA A 599 0.88 14.77 -19.78
N ARG A 600 2.14 14.35 -19.78
CA ARG A 600 3.28 15.15 -19.32
C ARG A 600 4.38 15.16 -20.37
N LEU A 601 4.94 16.33 -20.61
CA LEU A 601 6.10 16.54 -21.48
C LEU A 601 7.36 16.59 -20.64
N PHE A 602 8.39 15.89 -21.09
CA PHE A 602 9.73 15.85 -20.52
C PHE A 602 10.75 16.23 -21.59
N ARG A 603 11.79 16.98 -21.21
CA ARG A 603 12.94 17.14 -22.11
C ARG A 603 13.66 15.80 -22.23
N LYS A 604 14.22 15.47 -23.40
CA LYS A 604 14.86 14.16 -23.65
C LYS A 604 16.02 13.85 -22.68
N ASP A 605 16.57 14.88 -22.04
CA ASP A 605 17.72 14.78 -21.13
C ASP A 605 17.28 14.66 -19.65
N GLU A 606 15.98 14.75 -19.35
CA GLU A 606 15.42 14.65 -18.00
C GLU A 606 14.99 13.19 -17.72
N LEU A 607 15.70 12.51 -16.82
CA LEU A 607 15.42 11.11 -16.45
C LEU A 607 14.27 10.97 -15.44
N GLU A 608 13.93 12.03 -14.70
CA GLU A 608 12.93 12.01 -13.63
C GLU A 608 12.20 13.37 -13.49
N ALA A 609 10.90 13.35 -13.19
CA ALA A 609 10.20 14.55 -12.72
C ALA A 609 9.18 14.24 -11.62
N ASN A 610 9.19 15.08 -10.57
CA ASN A 610 8.24 14.99 -9.46
C ASN A 610 6.89 15.59 -9.85
N THR A 611 5.82 14.79 -9.74
CA THR A 611 4.44 15.29 -9.94
C THR A 611 3.74 15.45 -8.59
N SER A 612 3.15 16.62 -8.34
CA SER A 612 2.39 16.91 -7.11
C SER A 612 0.98 16.31 -7.07
N ARG A 613 0.58 15.62 -8.15
CA ARG A 613 -0.78 15.11 -8.35
C ARG A 613 -0.75 13.75 -9.05
N ILE A 614 -1.32 12.75 -8.37
CA ILE A 614 -1.60 11.41 -8.91
C ILE A 614 -2.79 11.54 -9.88
N VAL A 615 -2.60 11.08 -11.12
CA VAL A 615 -3.64 10.99 -12.16
C VAL A 615 -3.34 9.75 -13.02
N GLY A 616 -4.37 9.21 -13.65
CA GLY A 616 -4.34 7.97 -14.42
C GLY A 616 -5.36 6.95 -13.92
N THR A 617 -5.65 5.95 -14.74
CA THR A 617 -6.56 4.83 -14.40
C THR A 617 -5.86 3.60 -13.87
#